data_AF-A0A967TZY6-F1
#
_entry.id   AF-A0A967TZY6-F1
#
_cell.length_a   1.000
_cell.length_b   1.000
_cell.length_c   1.000
_cell.angle_alpha   90.00
_cell.angle_beta   90.00
_cell.angle_gamma   90.00
#
_symmetry.space_group_name_H-M   'P 1'
#
loop_
_entity.id
_entity.type
_entity.pdbx_description
1 polymer ?
#
loop_
_entity_poly.entity_id
_entity_poly.type
_entity_poly.pdbx_seq_one_letter_code
_entity_poly.pdbx_strand_id
1 'polypeptide(L)'
;MSDGDWHFLPGWEGRKEGQAPHGAGIITYVNDVGYQAALQKKSTLPEHTIVVKENYAPAVEGNKQSALWPNAKLAVVTVMYKVKGFNPEANDWYWVKYLPDGSVDEMKGMKLAGKPKGCIQCHASGGGKKND
;
A
#
# COMPACT_ATOMS: atom_id res chain seq x y z
N MET A 1 -4.57 -10.81 -24.52
CA MET A 1 -4.67 -10.82 -23.04
C MET A 1 -4.78 -9.35 -22.68
N SER A 2 -5.92 -8.88 -22.18
CA SER A 2 -6.00 -7.52 -21.68
C SER A 2 -5.19 -7.50 -20.39
N ASP A 3 -4.00 -6.88 -20.45
CA ASP A 3 -3.23 -6.55 -19.25
C ASP A 3 -4.19 -5.80 -18.32
N GLY A 4 -4.53 -6.39 -17.17
CA GLY A 4 -5.56 -5.83 -16.29
C GLY A 4 -5.26 -4.38 -15.93
N ASP A 5 -6.27 -3.53 -15.98
CA ASP A 5 -6.09 -2.10 -15.74
C ASP A 5 -5.79 -1.87 -14.25
N TRP A 6 -4.82 -0.99 -13.99
CA TRP A 6 -4.52 -0.48 -12.65
C TRP A 6 -5.21 0.86 -12.44
N HIS A 7 -5.91 0.99 -11.32
CA HIS A 7 -6.66 2.20 -10.99
C HIS A 7 -6.06 2.86 -9.76
N PHE A 8 -6.18 4.19 -9.66
CA PHE A 8 -6.08 4.81 -8.34
C PHE A 8 -7.20 4.29 -7.45
N LEU A 9 -6.93 4.14 -6.15
CA LEU A 9 -7.99 3.86 -5.19
C LEU A 9 -9.04 4.99 -5.26
N PRO A 10 -10.35 4.68 -5.38
CA PRO A 10 -11.40 5.70 -5.45
C PRO A 10 -11.34 6.70 -4.28
N GLY A 11 -11.32 7.99 -4.62
CA GLY A 11 -11.19 9.11 -3.67
C GLY A 11 -9.75 9.39 -3.21
N TRP A 12 -8.76 8.66 -3.75
CA TRP A 12 -7.33 8.80 -3.47
C TRP A 12 -6.52 8.93 -4.75
N GLU A 13 -7.06 9.66 -5.73
CA GLU A 13 -6.45 9.84 -7.05
C GLU A 13 -5.15 10.65 -6.96
N GLY A 14 -4.11 10.15 -7.64
CA GLY A 14 -2.78 10.76 -7.67
C GLY A 14 -2.03 10.65 -6.34
N ARG A 15 -0.93 11.40 -6.24
CA ARG A 15 -0.13 11.46 -5.01
C ARG A 15 -0.78 12.36 -3.98
N LYS A 16 -0.96 11.85 -2.77
CA LYS A 16 -1.44 12.58 -1.59
C LYS A 16 -0.32 12.76 -0.58
N GLU A 17 -0.47 13.74 0.31
CA GLU A 17 0.40 13.85 1.47
C GLU A 17 0.20 12.63 2.37
N GLY A 18 1.31 12.07 2.83
CA GLY A 18 1.38 10.94 3.74
C GLY A 18 1.85 11.37 5.11
N GLN A 19 1.74 10.45 6.07
CA GLN A 19 2.28 10.60 7.41
C GLN A 19 3.02 9.32 7.80
N ALA A 20 3.87 9.41 8.83
CA ALA A 20 4.49 8.24 9.41
C ALA A 20 3.39 7.20 9.79
N PRO A 21 3.59 5.90 9.51
CA PRO A 21 4.83 5.28 9.02
C PRO A 21 4.96 5.20 7.49
N HIS A 22 4.00 5.72 6.72
CA HIS A 22 3.85 5.47 5.27
C HIS A 22 4.49 6.54 4.38
N GLY A 23 5.55 7.20 4.86
CA GLY A 23 6.24 8.26 4.13
C GLY A 23 5.44 9.57 4.05
N ALA A 24 6.07 10.59 3.46
CA ALA A 24 5.50 11.95 3.38
C ALA A 24 4.58 12.13 2.16
N GLY A 25 4.65 11.22 1.18
CA GLY A 25 3.74 11.18 0.04
C GLY A 25 3.34 9.75 -0.27
N ILE A 26 2.10 9.55 -0.70
CA ILE A 26 1.56 8.22 -1.00
C ILE A 26 0.75 8.23 -2.28
N ILE A 27 0.93 7.19 -3.09
CA ILE A 27 0.01 6.82 -4.18
C ILE A 27 -0.52 5.43 -3.86
N THR A 28 -1.83 5.22 -4.01
CA THR A 28 -2.44 3.89 -3.84
C THR A 28 -3.12 3.47 -5.12
N TYR A 29 -2.69 2.33 -5.65
CA TYR A 29 -3.29 1.66 -6.78
C TYR A 29 -4.04 0.41 -6.34
N VAL A 30 -5.04 0.02 -7.13
CA VAL A 30 -5.81 -1.20 -6.94
C VAL A 30 -6.16 -1.80 -8.31
N ASN A 31 -6.15 -3.13 -8.40
CA ASN A 31 -6.58 -3.82 -9.62
C ASN A 31 -8.10 -3.73 -9.82
N ASP A 32 -8.59 -4.07 -11.01
CA ASP A 32 -10.02 -4.04 -11.38
C ASP A 32 -10.96 -4.60 -10.32
N VAL A 33 -10.65 -5.80 -9.82
CA VAL A 33 -11.48 -6.51 -8.83
C VAL A 33 -11.63 -5.72 -7.54
N GLY A 34 -10.53 -5.16 -7.02
CA GLY A 34 -10.56 -4.30 -5.84
C GLY A 34 -11.19 -2.93 -6.12
N TYR A 35 -10.96 -2.36 -7.31
CA TYR A 35 -11.52 -1.08 -7.73
C TYR A 35 -13.05 -1.12 -7.74
N GLN A 36 -13.63 -2.13 -8.40
CA GLN A 36 -15.09 -2.31 -8.46
C GLN A 36 -15.71 -2.52 -7.08
N ALA A 37 -15.04 -3.29 -6.21
CA ALA A 37 -15.48 -3.46 -4.83
C ALA A 37 -15.44 -2.16 -4.02
N ALA A 38 -14.39 -1.35 -4.22
CA ALA A 38 -14.25 -0.04 -3.58
C ALA A 38 -15.32 0.96 -4.05
N LEU A 39 -15.65 1.00 -5.35
CA LEU A 39 -16.76 1.80 -5.89
C LEU A 39 -18.09 1.43 -5.26
N GLN A 40 -18.32 0.14 -5.03
CA GLN A 40 -19.51 -0.39 -4.36
C GLN A 40 -19.48 -0.21 -2.83
N LYS A 41 -18.41 0.38 -2.28
CA LYS A 41 -18.20 0.59 -0.84
C LYS A 41 -18.41 -0.68 -0.02
N LYS A 42 -17.97 -1.83 -0.55
CA LYS A 42 -18.04 -3.09 0.18
C LYS A 42 -17.27 -2.97 1.49
N SER A 43 -17.79 -3.57 2.54
CA SER A 43 -17.14 -3.61 3.86
C SER A 43 -15.91 -4.51 3.87
N THR A 44 -15.74 -5.37 2.86
CA THR A 44 -14.57 -6.22 2.67
C THR A 44 -14.19 -6.28 1.19
N LEU A 45 -12.89 -6.29 0.91
CA LEU A 45 -12.39 -6.49 -0.46
C LEU A 45 -12.42 -7.98 -0.81
N PRO A 46 -12.76 -8.35 -2.06
CA PRO A 46 -12.82 -9.75 -2.49
C PRO A 46 -11.43 -10.39 -2.63
N GLU A 47 -11.40 -11.71 -2.70
CA GLU A 47 -10.22 -12.47 -3.13
C GLU A 47 -9.68 -11.94 -4.46
N HIS A 48 -8.37 -12.10 -4.68
CA HIS A 48 -7.65 -11.58 -5.83
C HIS A 48 -7.51 -10.05 -5.89
N THR A 49 -7.98 -9.34 -4.87
CA THR A 49 -7.68 -7.91 -4.75
C THR A 49 -6.19 -7.71 -4.51
N ILE A 50 -5.57 -6.86 -5.33
CA ILE A 50 -4.21 -6.38 -5.14
C ILE A 50 -4.27 -4.88 -4.88
N VAL A 51 -3.64 -4.43 -3.79
CA VAL A 51 -3.41 -3.02 -3.49
C VAL A 51 -1.91 -2.77 -3.54
N VAL A 52 -1.49 -1.77 -4.30
CA VAL A 52 -0.10 -1.32 -4.37
C VAL A 52 -0.02 0.08 -3.79
N LYS A 53 0.90 0.30 -2.85
CA LYS A 53 1.18 1.61 -2.26
C LYS A 53 2.61 2.01 -2.59
N GLU A 54 2.77 3.12 -3.26
CA GLU A 54 4.06 3.77 -3.41
C GLU A 54 4.20 4.84 -2.33
N ASN A 55 5.30 4.78 -1.57
CA ASN A 55 5.59 5.74 -0.52
C ASN A 55 6.80 6.58 -0.93
N TYR A 56 6.70 7.90 -0.77
CA TYR A 56 7.70 8.86 -1.22
C TYR A 56 8.30 9.62 -0.04
N ALA A 57 9.62 9.81 -0.10
CA ALA A 57 10.33 10.79 0.73
C ALA A 57 10.14 12.20 0.15
N PRO A 58 10.07 13.25 0.98
CA PRO A 58 9.92 14.61 0.48
C PRO A 58 11.17 15.03 -0.31
N ALA A 59 10.97 15.73 -1.43
CA ALA A 59 12.05 16.47 -2.07
C ALA A 59 12.27 17.80 -1.34
N VAL A 60 13.50 18.33 -1.43
CA VAL A 60 13.90 19.61 -0.82
C VAL A 60 14.37 20.55 -1.91
N GLU A 61 13.86 21.78 -1.91
CA GLU A 61 14.26 22.86 -2.80
C GLU A 61 14.36 24.14 -1.96
N GLY A 62 15.59 24.65 -1.81
CA GLY A 62 15.88 25.74 -0.89
C GLY A 62 15.52 25.37 0.55
N ASN A 63 14.64 26.16 1.17
CA ASN A 63 14.14 25.95 2.54
C ASN A 63 12.75 25.26 2.60
N LYS A 64 12.26 24.76 1.46
CA LYS A 64 10.95 24.09 1.37
C LYS A 64 11.15 22.60 1.11
N GLN A 65 10.20 21.82 1.61
CA GLN A 65 10.13 20.39 1.33
C GLN A 65 8.71 20.00 0.94
N SER A 66 8.56 19.10 -0.04
CA SER A 66 7.27 18.49 -0.37
C SER A 66 7.45 17.11 -0.97
N ALA A 67 6.58 16.17 -0.58
CA ALA A 67 6.50 14.87 -1.22
C ALA A 67 5.57 14.86 -2.45
N LEU A 68 4.84 15.96 -2.69
CA LEU A 68 3.98 16.11 -3.87
C LEU A 68 4.76 16.56 -5.10
N TRP A 69 6.01 16.96 -4.95
CA TRP A 69 6.83 17.42 -6.07
C TRP A 69 7.25 16.26 -7.00
N PRO A 70 7.42 16.55 -8.31
CA PRO A 70 7.81 15.52 -9.28
C PRO A 70 9.16 14.84 -8.98
N ASN A 71 10.08 15.54 -8.32
CA ASN A 71 11.40 15.04 -7.96
C ASN A 71 11.46 14.30 -6.61
N ALA A 72 10.34 14.19 -5.88
CA ALA A 72 10.25 13.39 -4.66
C ALA A 72 10.62 11.92 -4.96
N LYS A 73 11.41 11.32 -4.07
CA LYS A 73 12.03 10.02 -4.31
C LYS A 73 11.14 8.90 -3.79
N LEU A 74 10.94 7.86 -4.60
CA LEU A 74 10.30 6.62 -4.17
C LEU A 74 11.13 6.01 -3.05
N ALA A 75 10.52 5.79 -1.90
CA ALA A 75 11.16 5.22 -0.73
C ALA A 75 10.93 3.71 -0.69
N VAL A 76 9.68 3.26 -0.85
CA VAL A 76 9.28 1.85 -0.81
C VAL A 76 7.99 1.62 -1.59
N VAL A 77 7.79 0.39 -2.03
CA VAL A 77 6.52 -0.10 -2.61
C VAL A 77 5.96 -1.19 -1.72
N THR A 78 4.76 -1.00 -1.19
CA THR A 78 4.07 -2.03 -0.40
C THR A 78 2.97 -2.66 -1.25
N VAL A 79 2.97 -3.98 -1.38
CA VAL A 79 1.93 -4.74 -2.07
C VAL A 79 1.14 -5.54 -1.04
N MET A 80 -0.18 -5.46 -1.13
CA MET A 80 -1.12 -6.27 -0.39
C MET A 80 -1.90 -7.13 -1.37
N TYR A 81 -1.95 -8.44 -1.15
CA TYR A 81 -2.69 -9.37 -1.99
C TYR A 81 -3.61 -10.26 -1.16
N LYS A 82 -4.90 -10.31 -1.51
CA LYS A 82 -5.89 -11.09 -0.78
C LYS A 82 -5.97 -12.51 -1.31
N VAL A 83 -5.53 -13.47 -0.49
CA VAL A 83 -5.40 -14.90 -0.83
C VAL A 83 -6.21 -15.72 0.14
N LYS A 84 -7.28 -16.37 -0.34
CA LYS A 84 -8.19 -17.14 0.51
C LYS A 84 -7.44 -18.16 1.37
N GLY A 85 -7.72 -18.12 2.68
CA GLY A 85 -7.12 -19.02 3.67
C GLY A 85 -5.67 -18.74 4.03
N PHE A 86 -5.02 -17.73 3.44
CA PHE A 86 -3.62 -17.43 3.75
C PHE A 86 -3.46 -16.92 5.18
N ASN A 87 -4.34 -16.02 5.63
CA ASN A 87 -4.25 -15.41 6.95
C ASN A 87 -5.64 -15.00 7.47
N PRO A 88 -6.52 -15.95 7.84
CA PRO A 88 -7.91 -15.65 8.15
C PRO A 88 -8.10 -14.62 9.28
N GLU A 89 -7.19 -14.61 10.25
CA GLU A 89 -7.19 -13.66 11.38
C GLU A 89 -6.92 -12.20 10.96
N ALA A 90 -6.33 -12.00 9.78
CA ALA A 90 -6.07 -10.68 9.20
C ALA A 90 -6.69 -10.56 7.80
N ASN A 91 -7.89 -11.11 7.63
CA ASN A 91 -8.68 -11.04 6.40
C ASN A 91 -7.91 -11.51 5.15
N ASP A 92 -7.11 -12.56 5.30
CA ASP A 92 -6.45 -13.24 4.17
C ASP A 92 -5.47 -12.37 3.38
N TRP A 93 -4.99 -11.28 3.98
CA TRP A 93 -3.98 -10.43 3.36
C TRP A 93 -2.57 -11.04 3.48
N TYR A 94 -1.95 -11.22 2.31
CA TYR A 94 -0.51 -11.29 2.14
C TYR A 94 0.05 -9.87 1.99
N TRP A 95 1.16 -9.58 2.65
CA TRP A 95 1.84 -8.30 2.59
C TRP A 95 3.27 -8.48 2.09
N VAL A 96 3.78 -7.55 1.28
CA VAL A 96 5.21 -7.45 0.99
C VAL A 96 5.61 -5.99 0.82
N LYS A 97 6.78 -5.63 1.34
CA LYS A 97 7.37 -4.30 1.19
C LYS A 97 8.67 -4.43 0.40
N TYR A 98 8.76 -3.73 -0.71
CA TYR A 98 9.91 -3.68 -1.59
C TYR A 98 10.65 -2.35 -1.44
N LEU A 99 11.97 -2.41 -1.52
CA LEU A 99 12.83 -1.26 -1.75
C LEU A 99 12.77 -0.84 -3.24
N PRO A 100 13.24 0.37 -3.61
CA PRO A 100 13.18 0.85 -4.99
C PRO A 100 13.98 0.01 -5.98
N ASP A 101 14.93 -0.80 -5.50
CA ASP A 101 15.70 -1.75 -6.31
C ASP A 101 14.98 -3.10 -6.54
N GLY A 102 13.77 -3.26 -5.98
CA GLY A 102 12.96 -4.47 -6.07
C GLY A 102 13.29 -5.55 -5.02
N SER A 103 14.27 -5.33 -4.16
CA SER A 103 14.55 -6.24 -3.05
C SER A 103 13.46 -6.14 -1.98
N VAL A 104 13.21 -7.24 -1.26
CA VAL A 104 12.27 -7.23 -0.13
C VAL A 104 12.93 -6.51 1.05
N ASP A 105 12.24 -5.50 1.58
CA ASP A 105 12.68 -4.73 2.74
C ASP A 105 12.73 -5.61 4.00
N GLU A 106 13.62 -5.26 4.93
CA GLU A 106 13.85 -6.02 6.14
C GLU A 106 13.77 -5.12 7.37
N MET A 107 13.17 -5.64 8.44
CA MET A 107 13.16 -4.98 9.75
C MET A 107 13.78 -5.92 10.78
N LYS A 108 14.89 -5.50 11.39
CA LYS A 108 15.63 -6.28 12.38
C LYS A 108 15.99 -7.70 11.87
N GLY A 109 16.40 -7.79 10.60
CA GLY A 109 16.78 -9.05 9.94
C GLY A 109 15.59 -9.94 9.53
N MET A 110 14.35 -9.46 9.65
CA MET A 110 13.17 -10.18 9.17
C MET A 110 12.63 -9.52 7.91
N LYS A 111 12.50 -10.30 6.84
CA LYS A 111 11.86 -9.88 5.59
C LYS A 111 10.42 -9.46 5.84
N LEU A 112 10.05 -8.30 5.31
CA LEU A 112 8.70 -7.76 5.37
C LEU A 112 7.86 -8.37 4.24
N ALA A 113 7.61 -9.68 4.32
CA ALA A 113 6.84 -10.46 3.37
C ALA A 113 5.94 -11.50 4.06
N GLY A 114 4.79 -11.83 3.47
CA GLY A 114 3.82 -12.75 4.04
C GLY A 114 2.96 -12.13 5.13
N LYS A 115 3.30 -12.40 6.39
CA LYS A 115 2.53 -12.01 7.59
C LYS A 115 3.34 -11.12 8.54
N PRO A 116 3.89 -9.97 8.10
CA PRO A 116 4.65 -9.09 8.97
C PRO A 116 3.76 -8.54 10.09
N LYS A 117 4.05 -8.93 11.35
CA LYS A 117 3.21 -8.63 12.53
C LYS A 117 2.92 -7.14 12.68
N GLY A 118 3.90 -6.26 12.44
CA GLY A 118 3.73 -4.82 12.56
C GLY A 118 2.69 -4.24 11.60
N CYS A 119 2.65 -4.73 10.35
CA CYS A 119 1.64 -4.32 9.37
C CYS A 119 0.25 -4.78 9.80
N ILE A 120 0.12 -6.06 10.14
CA ILE A 120 -1.15 -6.68 10.54
C ILE A 120 -1.75 -5.99 11.77
N GLN A 121 -0.93 -5.75 12.80
CA GLN A 121 -1.39 -5.18 14.06
C GLN A 121 -1.83 -3.71 13.93
N CYS A 122 -1.08 -2.88 13.20
CA CYS A 122 -1.44 -1.47 13.01
C CYS A 122 -2.75 -1.32 12.22
N HIS A 123 -2.95 -2.17 11.21
CA HIS A 123 -4.19 -2.18 10.44
C HIS A 123 -5.36 -2.83 11.19
N ALA A 124 -5.11 -3.75 12.13
CA ALA A 124 -6.16 -4.29 12.99
C ALA A 124 -6.65 -3.28 14.04
N SER A 125 -5.75 -2.44 14.59
CA SER A 125 -6.07 -1.49 15.66
C SER A 125 -6.74 -0.20 15.21
N GLY A 126 -6.92 0.00 13.90
CA GLY A 126 -7.53 1.22 13.34
C GLY A 126 -6.59 2.43 13.28
N GLY A 127 -5.27 2.23 13.46
CA GLY A 127 -4.26 3.26 13.20
C GLY A 127 -4.14 3.66 11.71
N GLY A 128 -4.82 2.91 10.82
CA GLY A 128 -5.06 3.22 9.42
C GLY A 128 -6.41 2.66 8.95
N LYS A 129 -6.65 2.61 7.63
CA LYS A 129 -7.74 1.80 7.06
C LYS A 129 -7.60 0.37 7.61
N LYS A 130 -8.71 -0.23 8.04
CA LYS A 130 -8.70 -1.57 8.64
C LYS A 130 -8.11 -2.58 7.65
N ASN A 131 -7.94 -3.82 8.06
CA ASN A 131 -7.64 -4.93 7.13
C ASN A 131 -8.80 -5.20 6.12
N ASP A 132 -9.60 -4.18 5.80
CA ASP A 132 -10.65 -4.08 4.79
C ASP A 132 -11.06 -2.61 4.58
#